data_AF-A0A948PRQ2-F1
#
_entry.id   AF-A0A948PRQ2-F1
#
_cell.length_a   1.000
_cell.length_b   1.000
_cell.length_c   1.000
_cell.angle_alpha   90.00
_cell.angle_beta   90.00
_cell.angle_gamma   90.00
#
_symmetry.space_group_name_H-M   'P 1'
#
loop_
_entity.id
_entity.type
_entity.pdbx_description
1 polymer ?
#
loop_
_entity_poly.entity_id
_entity_poly.type
_entity_poly.pdbx_seq_one_letter_code
_entity_poly.pdbx_strand_id
1 'polypeptide(L)'
;SSRLFEAGYQVIADQDIGKTNVEKLKMAIQEDRIFSLRSEYSNLADLIVTGNCSTRANSKNQYGLIVTSADVYIKVISLSSGQIIAQENRVGLAGFGQTSEEAGINALKKAGETVGKVIIEQMLSAEKQGE
;
A
#
# COMPACT_ATOMS: atom_id res chain seq x y z
N SER A 1 -9.33 -1.27 1.98
CA SER A 1 -10.06 -2.55 1.93
C SER A 1 -11.25 -2.47 0.98
N SER A 2 -12.18 -1.51 1.12
CA SER A 2 -13.37 -1.41 0.26
C SER A 2 -13.09 -1.44 -1.24
N ARG A 3 -12.11 -0.67 -1.72
CA ARG A 3 -11.77 -0.60 -3.16
C ARG A 3 -11.23 -1.92 -3.74
N LEU A 4 -10.46 -2.67 -2.96
CA LEU A 4 -9.96 -3.99 -3.39
C LEU A 4 -11.12 -4.98 -3.48
N PHE A 5 -12.03 -4.95 -2.51
CA PHE A 5 -13.25 -5.75 -2.54
C PHE A 5 -14.15 -5.39 -3.72
N GLU A 6 -14.35 -4.08 -3.99
CA GLU A 6 -15.08 -3.58 -5.16
C GLU A 6 -14.44 -4.02 -6.49
N ALA A 7 -13.12 -4.19 -6.52
CA ALA A 7 -12.37 -4.72 -7.67
C ALA A 7 -12.36 -6.26 -7.75
N GLY A 8 -13.08 -6.96 -6.86
CA GLY A 8 -13.21 -8.42 -6.87
C GLY A 8 -12.15 -9.17 -6.04
N TYR A 9 -11.27 -8.46 -5.33
CA TYR A 9 -10.24 -9.09 -4.50
C TYR A 9 -10.76 -9.38 -3.09
N GLN A 10 -10.44 -10.57 -2.59
CA GLN A 10 -10.57 -10.90 -1.18
C GLN A 10 -9.32 -10.41 -0.43
N VAL A 11 -9.51 -9.63 0.64
CA VAL A 11 -8.41 -9.07 1.43
C VAL A 11 -8.29 -9.85 2.73
N ILE A 12 -7.08 -10.32 3.01
CA ILE A 12 -6.71 -10.92 4.30
C ILE A 12 -5.85 -9.90 5.04
N ALA A 13 -6.25 -9.51 6.25
CA ALA A 13 -5.48 -8.55 7.03
C ALA A 13 -4.34 -9.25 7.79
N ASP A 14 -3.26 -8.52 8.09
CA ASP A 14 -2.09 -9.02 8.84
C ASP A 14 -2.48 -9.79 10.11
N GLN A 15 -3.52 -9.32 10.81
CA GLN A 15 -4.03 -9.94 12.03
C GLN A 15 -4.60 -11.35 11.83
N ASP A 16 -5.09 -11.66 10.63
CA ASP A 16 -5.72 -12.94 10.28
C ASP A 16 -4.69 -13.97 9.76
N ILE A 17 -3.51 -13.51 9.33
CA ILE A 17 -2.41 -14.34 8.81
C ILE A 17 -1.52 -14.85 9.97
N GLY A 18 -1.52 -14.13 11.09
CA GLY A 18 -0.71 -14.42 12.27
C GLY A 18 0.67 -13.76 12.24
N LYS A 19 1.11 -13.25 13.39
CA LYS A 19 2.31 -12.40 13.54
C LYS A 19 3.60 -13.02 12.95
N THR A 20 3.85 -14.29 13.22
CA THR A 20 5.05 -15.00 12.74
C THR A 20 5.10 -15.06 11.21
N ASN A 21 3.96 -15.30 10.58
CA ASN A 21 3.86 -15.38 9.12
C ASN A 21 4.06 -14.01 8.47
N VAL A 22 3.50 -12.95 9.07
CA VAL A 22 3.71 -11.57 8.64
C VAL A 22 5.19 -11.18 8.70
N GLU A 23 5.91 -11.56 9.77
CA GLU A 23 7.34 -11.29 9.91
C GLU A 23 8.18 -12.02 8.86
N LYS A 24 7.89 -13.31 8.59
CA LYS A 24 8.53 -14.07 7.50
C LYS A 24 8.31 -13.41 6.14
N LEU A 25 7.06 -13.03 5.84
CA LEU A 25 6.72 -12.35 4.58
C LEU A 25 7.46 -11.02 4.46
N LYS A 26 7.53 -10.21 5.53
CA LYS A 26 8.29 -8.96 5.54
C LYS A 26 9.78 -9.18 5.23
N MET A 27 10.41 -10.17 5.86
CA MET A 27 11.82 -10.52 5.59
C MET A 27 12.01 -10.97 4.13
N ALA A 28 11.15 -11.86 3.63
CA ALA A 28 11.26 -12.33 2.26
C ALA A 28 11.02 -11.22 1.21
N ILE A 29 10.18 -10.22 1.50
CA ILE A 29 10.00 -9.03 0.64
C ILE A 29 11.27 -8.16 0.65
N GLN A 30 11.92 -8.00 1.80
CA GLN A 30 13.14 -7.20 1.93
C GLN A 30 14.34 -7.86 1.26
N GLU A 31 14.44 -9.20 1.32
CA GLU A 31 15.52 -9.98 0.71
C GLU A 31 15.26 -10.35 -0.76
N ASP A 32 14.12 -9.95 -1.33
CA ASP A 32 13.69 -10.31 -2.69
C ASP A 32 13.58 -11.85 -2.91
N ARG A 33 13.08 -12.54 -1.88
CA ARG A 33 12.96 -14.01 -1.82
C ARG A 33 11.53 -14.50 -1.72
N ILE A 34 10.53 -13.69 -2.09
CA ILE A 34 9.11 -14.07 -1.97
C ILE A 34 8.77 -15.37 -2.70
N PHE A 35 9.41 -15.62 -3.85
CA PHE A 35 9.17 -16.83 -4.62
C PHE A 35 9.49 -18.12 -3.84
N SER A 36 10.47 -18.09 -2.92
CA SER A 36 10.82 -19.28 -2.13
C SER A 36 9.72 -19.66 -1.12
N LEU A 37 8.87 -18.70 -0.74
CA LEU A 37 7.75 -18.90 0.18
C LEU A 37 6.45 -19.28 -0.53
N ARG A 38 6.43 -19.36 -1.87
CA ARG A 38 5.23 -19.65 -2.66
C ARG A 38 4.50 -20.91 -2.18
N SER A 39 5.21 -22.01 -1.91
CA SER A 39 4.57 -23.27 -1.49
C SER A 39 3.89 -23.18 -0.13
N GLU A 40 4.37 -22.31 0.77
CA GLU A 40 3.81 -22.10 2.11
C GLU A 40 2.57 -21.20 2.07
N TYR A 41 2.56 -20.19 1.19
CA TYR A 41 1.52 -19.13 1.18
C TYR A 41 0.57 -19.16 -0.02
N SER A 42 0.77 -20.03 -1.02
CA SER A 42 -0.09 -20.13 -2.21
C SER A 42 -1.54 -20.51 -1.90
N ASN A 43 -1.81 -21.17 -0.78
CA ASN A 43 -3.17 -21.46 -0.32
C ASN A 43 -3.81 -20.30 0.46
N LEU A 44 -3.03 -19.27 0.80
CA LEU A 44 -3.47 -18.12 1.59
C LEU A 44 -3.70 -16.90 0.73
N ALA A 45 -2.78 -16.59 -0.19
CA ALA A 45 -2.89 -15.41 -1.03
C ALA A 45 -2.17 -15.62 -2.37
N ASP A 46 -2.71 -14.99 -3.43
CA ASP A 46 -2.05 -14.92 -4.74
C ASP A 46 -1.16 -13.68 -4.88
N LEU A 47 -1.51 -12.61 -4.17
CA LEU A 47 -0.88 -11.29 -4.25
C LEU A 47 -0.53 -10.76 -2.86
N ILE A 48 0.62 -10.10 -2.76
CA ILE A 48 1.05 -9.39 -1.56
C ILE A 48 1.08 -7.90 -1.85
N VAL A 49 0.27 -7.14 -1.13
CA VAL A 49 0.33 -5.67 -1.15
C VAL A 49 1.18 -5.21 0.03
N THR A 50 2.25 -4.46 -0.24
CA THR A 50 3.17 -3.98 0.78
C THR A 50 3.66 -2.58 0.45
N GLY A 51 4.10 -1.83 1.46
CA GLY A 51 4.51 -0.45 1.26
C GLY A 51 4.89 0.24 2.56
N ASN A 52 5.25 1.50 2.42
CA ASN A 52 5.49 2.40 3.53
C ASN A 52 4.75 3.72 3.29
N CYS A 53 4.28 4.31 4.37
CA CYS A 53 3.71 5.64 4.34
C CYS A 53 4.22 6.42 5.55
N SER A 54 4.58 7.68 5.31
CA SER A 54 5.10 8.56 6.34
C SER A 54 4.53 9.95 6.15
N THR A 55 4.35 10.67 7.24
CA THR A 55 4.00 12.09 7.22
C THR A 55 5.17 12.93 7.68
N ARG A 56 5.30 14.11 7.08
CA ARG A 56 6.23 15.16 7.51
C ARG A 56 5.40 16.39 7.78
N ALA A 57 5.34 16.81 9.04
CA ALA A 57 4.65 18.04 9.41
C ALA A 57 5.33 19.21 8.71
N ASN A 58 4.53 20.02 8.02
CA ASN A 58 4.97 21.27 7.43
C ASN A 58 4.46 22.45 8.27
N SER A 59 4.97 23.63 7.93
CA SER A 59 4.65 24.88 8.60
C SER A 59 3.16 25.24 8.50
N LYS A 60 2.76 26.23 9.31
CA LYS A 60 1.47 26.92 9.14
C LYS A 60 1.47 27.70 7.82
N ASN A 61 0.32 27.71 7.14
CA ASN A 61 0.10 28.59 6.00
C ASN A 61 -0.36 29.99 6.44
N GLN A 62 -0.48 30.91 5.48
CA GLN A 62 -0.90 32.30 5.72
C GLN A 62 -2.33 32.47 6.28
N TYR A 63 -3.12 31.40 6.30
CA TYR A 63 -4.49 31.37 6.84
C TYR A 63 -4.55 30.71 8.23
N GLY A 64 -3.40 30.40 8.83
CA GLY A 64 -3.31 29.76 10.14
C GLY A 64 -3.53 28.25 10.14
N LEU A 65 -3.79 27.63 8.98
CA LEU A 65 -3.93 26.17 8.86
C LEU A 65 -2.56 25.49 8.90
N ILE A 66 -2.51 24.34 9.55
CA ILE A 66 -1.34 23.47 9.52
C ILE A 66 -1.39 22.64 8.23
N VAL A 67 -0.25 22.58 7.56
CA VAL A 67 -0.05 21.75 6.38
C VAL A 67 0.84 20.59 6.77
N THR A 68 0.51 19.38 6.35
CA THR A 68 1.37 18.19 6.50
C THR A 68 1.47 17.52 5.14
N SER A 69 2.65 17.00 4.81
CA SER A 69 2.85 16.23 3.57
C SER A 69 2.95 14.74 3.89
N ALA A 70 2.32 13.91 3.06
CA ALA A 70 2.47 12.46 3.11
C ALA A 70 3.30 11.97 1.93
N ASP A 71 4.23 11.06 2.23
CA ASP A 71 4.99 10.29 1.27
C ASP A 71 4.54 8.84 1.37
N VAL A 72 4.22 8.23 0.24
CA VAL A 72 3.67 6.88 0.17
C VAL A 72 4.35 6.12 -0.96
N TYR A 73 4.76 4.90 -0.66
CA TYR A 73 5.21 3.93 -1.63
C TYR A 73 4.44 2.64 -1.38
N ILE A 74 3.80 2.11 -2.42
CA ILE A 74 3.11 0.82 -2.40
C ILE A 74 3.56 0.01 -3.60
N LYS A 75 3.77 -1.29 -3.39
CA LYS A 75 3.97 -2.29 -4.44
C LYS A 75 3.08 -3.51 -4.21
N VAL A 76 2.74 -4.19 -5.30
CA VAL A 76 2.00 -5.44 -5.32
C VAL A 76 2.87 -6.50 -5.96
N ILE A 77 3.09 -7.60 -5.25
CA ILE A 77 3.95 -8.69 -5.66
C ILE A 77 3.09 -9.92 -5.92
N SER A 78 3.27 -10.55 -7.07
CA SER A 78 2.69 -11.86 -7.37
C SER A 78 3.45 -12.95 -6.59
N LEU A 79 2.75 -13.72 -5.75
CA LEU A 79 3.35 -14.85 -5.02
C LEU A 79 3.76 -15.99 -5.97
N SER A 80 3.04 -16.17 -7.08
CA SER A 80 3.31 -17.22 -8.05
C SER A 80 4.62 -17.01 -8.81
N SER A 81 5.00 -15.76 -9.07
CA SER A 81 6.18 -15.39 -9.87
C SER A 81 7.27 -14.66 -9.08
N GLY A 82 6.94 -14.10 -7.92
CA GLY A 82 7.80 -13.16 -7.18
C GLY A 82 7.90 -11.76 -7.81
N GLN A 83 7.24 -11.50 -8.94
CA GLN A 83 7.38 -10.23 -9.66
C GLN A 83 6.47 -9.13 -9.11
N ILE A 84 6.91 -7.89 -9.24
CA ILE A 84 6.10 -6.71 -8.96
C ILE A 84 5.14 -6.49 -10.14
N ILE A 85 3.84 -6.62 -9.89
CA ILE A 85 2.79 -6.45 -10.91
C ILE A 85 2.19 -5.05 -10.92
N ALA A 86 2.30 -4.32 -9.81
CA ALA A 86 1.88 -2.94 -9.70
C ALA A 86 2.76 -2.22 -8.68
N GLN A 87 3.09 -0.96 -8.93
CA GLN A 87 3.79 -0.12 -7.96
C GLN A 87 3.47 1.36 -8.19
N GLU A 88 3.52 2.12 -7.10
CA GLU A 88 3.29 3.55 -7.14
C GLU A 88 4.04 4.25 -6.01
N ASN A 89 4.66 5.38 -6.34
CA ASN A 89 5.35 6.25 -5.41
C ASN A 89 4.81 7.68 -5.54
N ARG A 90 4.33 8.25 -4.44
CA ARG A 90 3.89 9.65 -4.37
C ARG A 90 4.54 10.33 -3.17
N VAL A 91 5.10 11.50 -3.43
CA VAL A 91 5.80 12.31 -2.44
C VAL A 91 5.09 13.66 -2.33
N GLY A 92 5.03 14.20 -1.12
CA GLY A 92 4.56 15.57 -0.91
C GLY A 92 3.04 15.75 -1.01
N LEU A 93 2.24 14.70 -0.84
CA LEU A 93 0.78 14.82 -0.89
C LEU A 93 0.28 15.61 0.32
N ALA A 94 -0.11 16.86 0.07
CA ALA A 94 -0.52 17.78 1.12
C ALA A 94 -1.91 17.45 1.70
N GLY A 95 -1.99 17.44 3.02
CA GLY A 95 -3.19 17.50 3.83
C GLY A 95 -3.21 18.76 4.70
N PHE A 96 -4.41 19.24 4.99
CA PHE A 96 -4.64 20.48 5.73
C PHE A 96 -5.47 20.18 6.97
N GLY A 97 -5.24 20.91 8.06
CA GLY A 97 -6.01 20.78 9.30
C GLY A 97 -5.79 21.94 10.25
N GLN A 98 -6.62 22.03 11.28
CA GLN A 98 -6.46 22.97 12.38
C GLN A 98 -5.36 22.51 13.35
N THR A 99 -5.11 21.19 13.40
CA THR A 99 -4.03 20.56 14.18
C THR A 99 -3.07 19.79 13.27
N SER A 100 -1.84 19.52 13.74
CA SER A 100 -0.86 18.71 13.00
C SER A 100 -1.34 17.28 12.76
N GLU A 101 -2.09 16.74 13.74
CA GLU A 101 -2.68 15.40 13.65
C GLU A 101 -3.75 15.34 12.55
N GLU A 102 -4.69 16.30 12.54
CA GLU A 102 -5.73 16.38 11.51
C GLU A 102 -5.13 16.55 10.11
N ALA A 103 -4.16 17.47 9.98
CA ALA A 103 -3.45 17.68 8.71
C ALA A 103 -2.74 16.40 8.24
N GLY A 104 -2.14 15.65 9.18
CA GLY A 104 -1.50 14.37 8.89
C GLY A 104 -2.48 13.29 8.45
N ILE A 105 -3.60 13.13 9.16
CA ILE A 105 -4.66 12.18 8.78
C ILE A 105 -5.21 12.52 7.39
N ASN A 106 -5.46 13.79 7.11
CA ASN A 106 -5.96 14.23 5.80
C ASN A 106 -4.93 13.98 4.68
N ALA A 107 -3.64 14.18 4.96
CA ALA A 107 -2.56 13.89 4.01
C ALA A 107 -2.50 12.38 3.70
N LEU A 108 -2.55 11.53 4.73
CA LEU A 108 -2.54 10.08 4.60
C LEU A 108 -3.78 9.55 3.87
N LYS A 109 -4.96 10.10 4.17
CA LYS A 109 -6.21 9.72 3.49
C LYS A 109 -6.13 10.01 2.00
N LYS A 110 -5.70 11.22 1.65
CA LYS A 110 -5.49 11.63 0.25
C LYS A 110 -4.45 10.74 -0.45
N ALA A 111 -3.37 10.40 0.25
CA ALA A 111 -2.34 9.50 -0.24
C ALA A 111 -2.89 8.09 -0.53
N GLY A 112 -3.63 7.51 0.42
CA GLY A 112 -4.26 6.20 0.27
C GLY A 112 -5.29 6.16 -0.86
N GLU A 113 -6.10 7.21 -1.02
CA GLU A 113 -7.07 7.32 -2.12
C GLU A 113 -6.39 7.40 -3.49
N THR A 114 -5.35 8.24 -3.59
CA THR A 114 -4.62 8.46 -4.85
C THR A 114 -3.90 7.19 -5.27
N VAL A 115 -3.10 6.61 -4.38
CA VAL A 115 -2.30 5.42 -4.68
C VAL A 115 -3.18 4.18 -4.84
N GLY A 116 -4.18 4.01 -3.99
CA GLY A 116 -5.07 2.85 -4.07
C GLY A 116 -5.80 2.75 -5.41
N LYS A 117 -6.22 3.89 -5.99
CA LYS A 117 -6.81 3.91 -7.33
C LYS A 117 -5.83 3.43 -8.40
N VAL A 118 -4.63 4.01 -8.43
CA VAL A 118 -3.62 3.70 -9.44
C VAL A 118 -3.17 2.24 -9.35
N ILE A 119 -2.96 1.72 -8.15
CA ILE A 119 -2.57 0.32 -7.94
C ILE A 119 -3.62 -0.64 -8.48
N ILE A 120 -4.91 -0.40 -8.19
CA ILE A 120 -6.00 -1.26 -8.68
C ILE A 120 -6.09 -1.22 -10.21
N GLU A 121 -5.96 -0.03 -10.82
CA GLU A 121 -5.96 0.11 -12.28
C GLU A 121 -4.80 -0.67 -12.93
N GLN A 122 -3.61 -0.63 -12.31
CA GLN A 122 -2.46 -1.42 -12.76
C GLN A 122 -2.70 -2.92 -12.61
N MET A 123 -3.24 -3.39 -11.48
CA MET A 123 -3.54 -4.81 -11.24
C MET A 123 -4.54 -5.36 -12.28
N LEU A 124 -5.65 -4.65 -12.50
CA LEU A 124 -6.66 -5.04 -13.50
C LEU A 124 -6.11 -5.03 -14.93
N SER A 125 -5.12 -4.18 -15.21
CA SER A 125 -4.45 -4.14 -16.52
C SER A 125 -3.47 -5.30 -16.70
N ALA A 126 -2.77 -5.70 -15.63
CA ALA A 126 -1.84 -6.82 -15.64
C ALA A 126 -2.57 -8.16 -15.85
N GLU A 127 -3.76 -8.33 -15.26
CA GLU A 127 -4.59 -9.53 -15.45
C GLU A 127 -5.03 -9.69 -16.91
N LYS A 128 -5.47 -8.61 -17.57
CA LYS A 128 -5.88 -8.62 -18.98
C LYS A 128 -4.77 -8.93 -19.98
N GLN A 129 -3.51 -8.82 -19.57
CA GLN A 129 -2.35 -9.14 -20.42
C GLN A 129 -1.88 -10.60 -20.22
N GLY A 130 -2.37 -11.28 -19.18
CA GLY A 130 -2.06 -12.67 -18.87
C GLY A 130 -3.08 -13.68 -19.40
N GLU A 131 -4.20 -13.21 -19.97
CA GLU A 131 -5.17 -14.00 -20.76
C GLU A 131 -4.82 -13.98 -22.25
#